data_AF-A0A6G1WVF4-F1
#
_entry.id   AF-A0A6G1WVF4-F1
#
_cell.length_a   1.000
_cell.length_b   1.000
_cell.length_c   1.000
_cell.angle_alpha   90.00
_cell.angle_beta   90.00
_cell.angle_gamma   90.00
#
_symmetry.space_group_name_H-M   'P 1'
#
loop_
_entity.id
_entity.type
_entity.pdbx_description
1 polymer ?
#
loop_
_entity_poly.entity_id
_entity_poly.type
_entity_poly.pdbx_seq_one_letter_code
_entity_poly.pdbx_strand_id
1 'polypeptide(L)'
;MFGDEGGYSNVKTDRGGPTKYGVTHTTLAAHRGVKSVTADQVRATSREEAEDIYRRSYWGQSGGDLLPPGLDYAAFDFGVNSGPYRAVKTLQKVVGVREDGQIGEQTLAAVRKYPGGISTLIRDYCDARMRFLGSLTNRKTGFPANGRGWTIRVTGKDPKGQWKDQPGVLGNALRLAADASGRSVEKVETPPEARAKADSRDTGLGEVLKKPEAWGPLGGLLSAAGALFAGNGPVQWALAAAMVAAVLVGLWYFVHRVREAG
;
A
#
# COMPACT_ATOMS: atom_id res chain seq x y z
N MET A 1 12.49 10.38 -5.26
CA MET A 1 11.98 9.57 -6.39
C MET A 1 12.29 10.20 -7.73
N PHE A 2 12.09 11.51 -7.90
CA PHE A 2 12.45 12.24 -9.11
C PHE A 2 13.81 12.91 -8.89
N GLY A 3 14.91 12.33 -9.39
CA GLY A 3 16.19 13.06 -9.42
C GLY A 3 16.11 14.27 -10.36
N ASP A 4 17.24 14.94 -10.58
CA ASP A 4 17.38 16.08 -11.52
C ASP A 4 16.92 15.76 -12.97
N GLU A 5 16.63 14.49 -13.27
CA GLU A 5 16.12 13.94 -14.54
C GLU A 5 14.60 13.99 -14.72
N GLY A 6 13.83 14.60 -13.81
CA GLY A 6 12.36 14.71 -13.87
C GLY A 6 11.78 15.52 -15.04
N GLY A 7 12.59 15.82 -16.06
CA GLY A 7 12.27 16.68 -17.18
C GLY A 7 11.06 16.24 -18.00
N TYR A 8 10.44 17.22 -18.66
CA TYR A 8 9.36 16.96 -19.61
C TYR A 8 9.90 16.27 -20.87
N SER A 9 9.26 15.19 -21.29
CA SER A 9 9.52 14.52 -22.56
C SER A 9 8.23 14.41 -23.37
N ASN A 10 8.31 14.75 -24.65
CA ASN A 10 7.21 14.60 -25.61
C ASN A 10 7.78 14.14 -26.94
N VAL A 11 8.15 12.87 -27.01
CA VAL A 11 8.68 12.28 -28.24
C VAL A 11 7.49 11.90 -29.13
N LYS A 12 7.39 12.57 -30.28
CA LYS A 12 6.26 12.46 -31.24
C LYS A 12 6.04 11.04 -31.80
N THR A 13 7.03 10.15 -31.66
CA THR A 13 7.01 8.76 -32.14
C THR A 13 6.60 7.73 -31.08
N ASP A 14 6.49 8.12 -29.80
CA ASP A 14 6.12 7.21 -28.71
C ASP A 14 4.62 7.22 -28.42
N ARG A 15 4.05 6.02 -28.24
CA ARG A 15 2.64 5.82 -27.86
C ARG A 15 2.29 6.37 -26.46
N GLY A 16 3.28 6.80 -25.67
CA GLY A 16 3.10 7.30 -24.30
C GLY A 16 2.61 8.75 -24.21
N GLY A 17 2.77 9.54 -25.29
CA GLY A 17 2.41 10.95 -25.31
C GLY A 17 3.22 11.81 -24.32
N PRO A 18 2.78 13.05 -24.06
CA PRO A 18 3.43 13.96 -23.11
C PRO A 18 3.64 13.30 -21.75
N THR A 19 4.86 13.40 -21.21
CA THR A 19 5.25 12.83 -19.91
C THR A 19 6.14 13.81 -19.13
N LYS A 20 5.93 13.96 -17.83
CA LYS A 20 6.83 14.70 -16.91
C LYS A 20 6.92 13.93 -15.59
N TYR A 21 8.09 13.83 -14.97
CA TYR A 21 8.31 13.02 -13.77
C TYR A 21 7.86 11.54 -13.91
N GLY A 22 7.83 11.00 -15.13
CA GLY A 22 7.27 9.66 -15.41
C GLY A 22 5.74 9.57 -15.41
N VAL A 23 5.04 10.69 -15.18
CA VAL A 23 3.57 10.78 -15.23
C VAL A 23 3.13 11.08 -16.67
N THR A 24 2.38 10.14 -17.25
CA THR A 24 1.78 10.30 -18.58
C THR A 24 0.51 11.15 -18.54
N HIS A 25 0.09 11.71 -19.68
CA HIS A 25 -1.21 12.38 -19.81
C HIS A 25 -2.39 11.52 -19.30
N THR A 26 -2.42 10.22 -19.59
CA THR A 26 -3.48 9.32 -19.09
C THR A 26 -3.47 9.19 -17.58
N THR A 27 -2.27 9.04 -16.98
CA THR A 27 -2.12 8.96 -15.52
C THR A 27 -2.58 10.26 -14.85
N LEU A 28 -2.19 11.40 -15.41
CA LEU A 28 -2.57 12.71 -14.89
C LEU A 28 -4.08 12.97 -15.02
N ALA A 29 -4.69 12.60 -16.15
CA ALA A 29 -6.14 12.72 -16.35
C ALA A 29 -6.93 11.86 -15.36
N ALA A 30 -6.51 10.61 -15.18
CA ALA A 30 -7.12 9.71 -14.20
C ALA A 30 -6.99 10.25 -12.77
N HIS A 31 -5.82 10.78 -12.41
CA HIS A 31 -5.59 11.39 -11.10
C HIS A 31 -6.50 12.61 -10.84
N ARG A 32 -6.67 13.46 -11.85
CA ARG A 32 -7.53 14.65 -11.77
C ARG A 32 -9.02 14.34 -11.92
N GLY A 33 -9.40 13.09 -12.19
CA GLY A 33 -10.80 12.70 -12.41
C GLY A 33 -11.41 13.28 -13.69
N VAL A 34 -10.59 13.59 -14.70
CA VAL A 34 -11.02 14.17 -15.98
C VAL A 34 -10.81 13.20 -17.13
N LYS A 35 -11.58 13.36 -18.22
CA LYS A 35 -11.50 12.47 -19.39
C LYS A 35 -10.16 12.53 -20.10
N SER A 36 -9.52 13.70 -20.14
CA SER A 36 -8.24 13.91 -20.79
C SER A 36 -7.56 15.19 -20.26
N VAL A 37 -6.26 15.31 -20.49
CA VAL A 37 -5.45 16.50 -20.20
C VAL A 37 -4.61 16.87 -21.42
N THR A 38 -4.26 18.14 -21.55
CA THR A 38 -3.42 18.65 -22.64
C THR A 38 -1.93 18.42 -22.38
N ALA A 39 -1.10 18.55 -23.42
CA ALA A 39 0.35 18.49 -23.29
C ALA A 39 0.91 19.59 -22.36
N ASP A 40 0.31 20.78 -22.37
CA ASP A 40 0.67 21.88 -21.47
C ASP A 40 0.35 21.57 -20.01
N GLN A 41 -0.79 20.92 -19.76
CA GLN A 41 -1.14 20.47 -18.42
C GLN A 41 -0.14 19.44 -17.87
N VAL A 42 0.38 18.55 -18.73
CA VAL A 42 1.45 17.61 -18.34
C VAL A 42 2.79 18.32 -18.14
N ARG A 43 3.13 19.32 -18.98
CA ARG A 43 4.31 20.17 -18.76
C ARG A 43 4.24 20.91 -17.42
N ALA A 44 3.05 21.36 -17.06
CA ALA A 44 2.80 22.16 -15.86
C ALA A 44 2.68 21.31 -14.59
N THR A 45 2.62 19.97 -14.67
CA THR A 45 2.60 19.09 -13.50
C THR A 45 3.74 19.44 -12.56
N SER A 46 3.41 19.72 -11.31
CA SER A 46 4.39 20.03 -10.27
C SER A 46 5.02 18.74 -9.75
N ARG A 47 6.13 18.88 -9.04
CA ARG A 47 6.76 17.72 -8.41
C ARG A 47 5.84 17.15 -7.32
N GLU A 48 5.16 18.00 -6.58
CA GLU A 48 4.23 17.64 -5.50
C GLU A 48 3.02 16.88 -6.06
N GLU A 49 2.46 17.30 -7.19
CA GLU A 49 1.39 16.57 -7.87
C GLU A 49 1.87 15.20 -8.36
N ALA A 50 3.10 15.11 -8.88
CA ALA A 50 3.69 13.83 -9.21
C ALA A 50 3.87 12.95 -7.96
N GLU A 51 4.39 13.49 -6.85
CA GLU A 51 4.53 12.74 -5.58
C GLU A 51 3.19 12.19 -5.09
N ASP A 52 2.13 13.00 -5.15
CA ASP A 52 0.78 12.59 -4.77
C ASP A 52 0.21 11.50 -5.70
N ILE A 53 0.46 11.60 -7.01
CA ILE A 53 0.14 10.54 -7.98
C ILE A 53 0.85 9.24 -7.61
N TYR A 54 2.15 9.28 -7.33
CA TYR A 54 2.91 8.08 -6.97
C TYR A 54 2.44 7.49 -5.64
N ARG A 55 2.10 8.35 -4.66
CA ARG A 55 1.58 7.92 -3.37
C ARG A 55 0.22 7.22 -3.49
N ARG A 56 -0.73 7.82 -4.21
CA ARG A 56 -2.10 7.30 -4.32
C ARG A 56 -2.24 6.17 -5.34
N SER A 57 -1.68 6.36 -6.52
CA SER A 57 -1.93 5.48 -7.66
C SER A 57 -1.00 4.27 -7.70
N TYR A 58 0.14 4.33 -7.02
CA TYR A 58 1.13 3.26 -7.10
C TYR A 58 1.52 2.73 -5.72
N TRP A 59 1.91 3.59 -4.78
CA TRP A 59 2.33 3.14 -3.45
C TRP A 59 1.20 2.47 -2.69
N GLY A 60 0.10 3.18 -2.45
CA GLY A 60 -1.05 2.63 -1.71
C GLY A 60 -1.64 1.39 -2.40
N GLN A 61 -1.82 1.44 -3.72
CA GLN A 61 -2.40 0.32 -4.48
C GLN A 61 -1.50 -0.91 -4.58
N SER A 62 -0.18 -0.74 -4.48
CA SER A 62 0.77 -1.87 -4.35
C SER A 62 0.90 -2.37 -2.91
N GLY A 63 0.14 -1.81 -1.97
CA GLY A 63 0.16 -2.13 -0.54
C GLY A 63 1.38 -1.59 0.19
N GLY A 64 1.97 -0.49 -0.28
CA GLY A 64 3.16 0.08 0.33
C GLY A 64 2.99 0.47 1.81
N ASP A 65 1.78 0.82 2.25
CA ASP A 65 1.51 1.12 3.67
C ASP A 65 1.21 -0.13 4.53
N LEU A 66 1.09 -1.31 3.90
CA LEU A 66 0.65 -2.55 4.55
C LEU A 66 1.75 -3.62 4.54
N LEU A 67 2.56 -3.66 3.49
CA LEU A 67 3.61 -4.66 3.32
C LEU A 67 4.84 -4.31 4.17
N PRO A 68 5.58 -5.32 4.66
CA PRO A 68 6.81 -5.09 5.42
C PRO A 68 7.91 -4.43 4.55
N PRO A 69 8.85 -3.71 5.19
CA PRO A 69 9.97 -3.08 4.50
C PRO A 69 10.74 -4.04 3.59
N GLY A 70 11.09 -3.54 2.41
CA GLY A 70 11.73 -4.30 1.33
C GLY A 70 10.71 -4.93 0.38
N LEU A 71 9.66 -5.57 0.90
CA LEU A 71 8.59 -6.12 0.06
C LEU A 71 7.68 -5.01 -0.47
N ASP A 72 7.38 -4.01 0.36
CA ASP A 72 6.71 -2.76 -0.04
C ASP A 72 7.42 -2.07 -1.21
N TYR A 73 8.74 -1.93 -1.13
CA TYR A 73 9.60 -1.35 -2.15
C TYR A 73 9.57 -2.17 -3.45
N ALA A 74 9.73 -3.50 -3.34
CA ALA A 74 9.68 -4.37 -4.51
C ALA A 74 8.29 -4.35 -5.19
N ALA A 75 7.22 -4.33 -4.40
CA ALA A 75 5.84 -4.26 -4.90
C ALA A 75 5.51 -2.90 -5.50
N PHE A 76 6.02 -1.81 -4.92
CA PHE A 76 5.91 -0.47 -5.49
C PHE A 76 6.63 -0.36 -6.83
N ASP A 77 7.90 -0.75 -6.92
CA ASP A 77 8.63 -0.71 -8.19
C ASP A 77 7.96 -1.58 -9.27
N PHE A 78 7.49 -2.78 -8.90
CA PHE A 78 6.75 -3.62 -9.83
C PHE A 78 5.42 -2.96 -10.25
N GLY A 79 4.71 -2.33 -9.33
CA GLY A 79 3.47 -1.61 -9.58
C GLY A 79 3.64 -0.42 -10.53
N VAL A 80 4.70 0.37 -10.36
CA VAL A 80 5.04 1.48 -11.26
C VAL A 80 5.30 0.99 -12.68
N ASN A 81 6.04 -0.12 -12.81
CA ASN A 81 6.49 -0.61 -14.12
C ASN A 81 5.50 -1.54 -14.83
N SER A 82 4.55 -2.14 -14.12
CA SER A 82 3.69 -3.20 -14.66
C SER A 82 2.25 -3.17 -14.15
N GLY A 83 1.88 -2.15 -13.38
CA GLY A 83 0.55 -1.95 -12.80
C GLY A 83 0.44 -2.50 -11.37
N PRO A 84 -0.11 -1.73 -10.41
CA PRO A 84 -0.26 -2.17 -9.01
C PRO A 84 -1.05 -3.47 -8.86
N TYR A 85 -2.15 -3.60 -9.60
CA TYR A 85 -2.97 -4.81 -9.59
C TYR A 85 -2.17 -6.07 -9.95
N ARG A 86 -1.27 -5.99 -10.93
CA ARG A 86 -0.41 -7.13 -11.30
C ARG A 86 0.63 -7.43 -10.22
N ALA A 87 1.22 -6.40 -9.63
CA ALA A 87 2.17 -6.55 -8.54
C ALA A 87 1.51 -7.33 -7.38
N VAL A 88 0.33 -6.88 -6.93
CA VAL A 88 -0.42 -7.53 -5.85
C VAL A 88 -0.83 -8.96 -6.22
N LYS A 89 -1.40 -9.18 -7.40
CA LYS A 89 -1.77 -10.54 -7.85
C LYS A 89 -0.58 -11.50 -7.90
N THR A 90 0.58 -11.00 -8.34
CA THR A 90 1.80 -11.82 -8.39
C THR A 90 2.26 -12.16 -6.97
N LEU A 91 2.17 -11.23 -6.02
CA LEU A 91 2.48 -11.51 -4.62
C LEU A 91 1.53 -12.55 -4.04
N GLN A 92 0.21 -12.38 -4.26
CA GLN A 92 -0.81 -13.31 -3.80
C GLN A 92 -0.59 -14.73 -4.32
N LYS A 93 -0.21 -14.84 -5.60
CA LYS A 93 0.17 -16.12 -6.21
C LYS A 93 1.38 -16.75 -5.52
N VAL A 94 2.41 -15.96 -5.22
CA VAL A 94 3.62 -16.44 -4.54
C VAL A 94 3.30 -16.94 -3.13
N VAL A 95 2.50 -16.20 -2.37
CA VAL A 95 2.12 -16.58 -0.99
C VAL A 95 0.97 -17.60 -0.92
N GLY A 96 0.46 -18.07 -2.06
CA GLY A 96 -0.53 -19.15 -2.13
C GLY A 96 -1.93 -18.76 -1.68
N VAL A 97 -2.34 -17.50 -1.85
CA VAL A 97 -3.71 -17.03 -1.54
C VAL A 97 -4.48 -16.67 -2.82
N ARG A 98 -5.77 -16.38 -2.67
CA ARG A 98 -6.61 -15.92 -3.78
C ARG A 98 -6.01 -14.67 -4.44
N GLU A 99 -5.87 -14.71 -5.76
CA GLU A 99 -5.30 -13.60 -6.54
C GLU A 99 -6.35 -12.53 -6.91
N ASP A 100 -6.95 -11.88 -5.91
CA ASP A 100 -7.98 -10.82 -6.11
C ASP A 100 -7.41 -9.41 -6.35
N GLY A 101 -6.08 -9.25 -6.24
CA GLY A 101 -5.39 -7.99 -6.46
C GLY A 101 -5.54 -6.97 -5.33
N GLN A 102 -6.03 -7.37 -4.15
CA GLN A 102 -6.17 -6.50 -2.98
C GLN A 102 -5.37 -7.04 -1.80
N ILE A 103 -4.58 -6.19 -1.15
CA ILE A 103 -3.84 -6.59 0.05
C ILE A 103 -4.77 -6.50 1.26
N GLY A 104 -5.34 -7.64 1.62
CA GLY A 104 -6.14 -7.82 2.83
C GLY A 104 -5.45 -8.73 3.86
N GLU A 105 -6.14 -8.97 4.98
CA GLU A 105 -5.60 -9.74 6.11
C GLU A 105 -5.12 -11.14 5.72
N GLN A 106 -5.78 -11.80 4.77
CA GLN A 106 -5.34 -13.12 4.28
C GLN A 106 -3.97 -13.04 3.60
N THR A 107 -3.74 -12.03 2.75
CA THR A 107 -2.45 -11.81 2.12
C THR A 107 -1.38 -11.47 3.16
N LEU A 108 -1.69 -10.59 4.11
CA LEU A 108 -0.74 -10.20 5.16
C LEU A 108 -0.39 -11.37 6.09
N ALA A 109 -1.36 -12.20 6.45
CA ALA A 109 -1.12 -13.41 7.24
C ALA A 109 -0.23 -14.41 6.50
N ALA A 110 -0.43 -14.59 5.20
CA ALA A 110 0.41 -15.46 4.37
C ALA A 110 1.83 -14.90 4.21
N VAL A 111 1.98 -13.58 4.03
CA VAL A 111 3.28 -12.90 4.02
C VAL A 111 4.05 -13.14 5.33
N ARG A 112 3.38 -12.99 6.49
CA ARG A 112 4.01 -13.20 7.81
C ARG A 112 4.43 -14.65 8.05
N LYS A 113 3.69 -15.62 7.50
CA LYS A 113 3.94 -17.06 7.66
C LYS A 113 4.78 -17.67 6.53
N TYR A 114 5.28 -16.85 5.61
CA TYR A 114 5.96 -17.36 4.42
C TYR A 114 7.20 -18.19 4.80
N PRO A 115 7.34 -19.43 4.28
CA PRO A 115 8.49 -20.27 4.59
C PRO A 115 9.83 -19.58 4.23
N GLY A 116 10.78 -19.62 5.17
CA GLY A 116 12.07 -18.93 5.00
C GLY A 116 12.02 -17.41 5.26
N GLY A 117 10.87 -16.87 5.64
CA GLY A 117 10.70 -15.48 6.04
C GLY A 117 10.77 -14.47 4.90
N ILE A 118 10.89 -13.20 5.27
CA ILE A 118 10.72 -12.08 4.34
C ILE A 118 11.77 -12.04 3.23
N SER A 119 13.02 -12.41 3.54
CA SER A 119 14.11 -12.43 2.56
C SER A 119 13.87 -13.46 1.45
N THR A 120 13.34 -14.64 1.80
CA THR A 120 12.97 -15.67 0.82
C THR A 120 11.77 -15.22 0.00
N LEU A 121 10.75 -14.64 0.64
CA LEU A 121 9.59 -14.09 -0.07
C LEU A 121 9.99 -13.02 -1.10
N ILE A 122 10.89 -12.10 -0.75
CA ILE A 122 11.37 -11.05 -1.68
C ILE A 122 12.06 -11.67 -2.91
N ARG A 123 12.87 -12.72 -2.72
CA ARG A 123 13.52 -13.44 -3.82
C ARG A 123 12.49 -14.10 -4.72
N ASP A 124 11.59 -14.89 -4.15
CA ASP A 124 10.57 -15.62 -4.90
C ASP A 124 9.62 -14.67 -5.65
N TYR A 125 9.31 -13.52 -5.06
CA TYR A 125 8.51 -12.48 -5.67
C TYR A 125 9.23 -11.79 -6.84
N CYS A 126 10.52 -11.46 -6.68
CA CYS A 126 11.33 -10.93 -7.78
C CYS A 126 11.50 -11.95 -8.92
N ASP A 127 11.63 -13.24 -8.60
CA ASP A 127 11.68 -14.31 -9.59
C ASP A 127 10.34 -14.48 -10.31
N ALA A 128 9.23 -14.39 -9.59
CA ALA A 128 7.89 -14.40 -10.18
C ALA A 128 7.69 -13.22 -11.14
N ARG A 129 8.18 -12.03 -10.77
CA ARG A 129 8.23 -10.87 -11.66
C ARG A 129 9.07 -11.16 -12.90
N MET A 130 10.26 -11.74 -12.76
CA MET A 130 11.10 -12.07 -13.91
C MET A 130 10.44 -13.09 -14.84
N ARG A 131 9.74 -14.10 -14.31
CA ARG A 131 8.93 -15.03 -15.11
C ARG A 131 7.84 -14.30 -15.90
N PHE A 132 7.12 -13.37 -15.27
CA PHE A 132 6.14 -12.53 -15.95
C PHE A 132 6.79 -11.71 -17.08
N LEU A 133 7.89 -11.02 -16.80
CA LEU A 133 8.58 -10.20 -17.80
C LEU A 133 9.07 -11.05 -18.97
N GLY A 134 9.62 -12.24 -18.70
CA GLY A 134 10.02 -13.22 -19.72
C GLY A 134 8.87 -13.71 -20.60
N SER A 135 7.63 -13.74 -20.08
CA SER A 135 6.44 -14.10 -20.86
C SER A 135 6.00 -13.04 -21.88
N LEU A 136 6.55 -11.82 -21.81
CA LEU A 136 6.22 -10.73 -22.74
C LEU A 136 6.98 -10.93 -24.05
N THR A 137 6.46 -11.74 -24.97
CA THR A 137 7.18 -12.18 -26.18
C THR A 137 7.14 -11.22 -27.37
N ASN A 138 6.49 -10.05 -27.25
CA ASN A 138 6.42 -9.08 -28.34
C ASN A 138 7.84 -8.64 -28.76
N ARG A 139 8.18 -8.76 -30.04
CA ARG A 139 9.53 -8.49 -30.54
C ARG A 139 9.99 -7.04 -30.41
N LYS A 140 9.07 -6.08 -30.43
CA LYS A 140 9.38 -4.64 -30.43
C LYS A 140 9.30 -4.04 -29.03
N THR A 141 8.39 -4.52 -28.20
CA THR A 141 8.09 -3.92 -26.89
C THR A 141 8.25 -4.88 -25.71
N GLY A 142 8.40 -6.17 -25.98
CA GLY A 142 8.53 -7.22 -24.98
C GLY A 142 9.97 -7.53 -24.58
N PHE A 143 10.16 -8.68 -23.95
CA PHE A 143 11.43 -9.20 -23.48
C PHE A 143 12.51 -9.31 -24.56
N PRO A 144 12.23 -9.68 -25.83
CA PRO A 144 13.27 -9.70 -26.87
C PRO A 144 13.98 -8.35 -27.07
N ALA A 145 13.26 -7.23 -26.96
CA ALA A 145 13.82 -5.90 -27.10
C ALA A 145 14.35 -5.32 -25.77
N ASN A 146 13.61 -5.53 -24.68
CA ASN A 146 13.83 -4.82 -23.41
C ASN A 146 14.35 -5.69 -22.27
N GLY A 147 14.39 -7.01 -22.44
CA GLY A 147 14.62 -8.00 -21.39
C GLY A 147 15.95 -7.86 -20.66
N ARG A 148 17.01 -7.42 -21.36
CA ARG A 148 18.29 -7.11 -20.71
C ARG A 148 18.16 -5.99 -19.67
N GLY A 149 17.58 -4.85 -20.05
CA GLY A 149 17.39 -3.72 -19.14
C GLY A 149 16.46 -4.06 -17.98
N TRP A 150 15.40 -4.81 -18.25
CA TRP A 150 14.50 -5.32 -17.21
C TRP A 150 15.20 -6.27 -16.24
N THR A 151 16.08 -7.14 -16.73
CA THR A 151 16.86 -8.06 -15.88
C THR A 151 17.81 -7.27 -14.98
N ILE A 152 18.57 -6.32 -15.52
CA ILE A 152 19.46 -5.44 -14.75
C ILE A 152 18.69 -4.66 -13.69
N ARG A 153 17.48 -4.16 -14.01
CA ARG A 153 16.64 -3.45 -13.04
C ARG A 153 16.25 -4.36 -11.88
N VAL A 154 15.71 -5.54 -12.17
CA VAL A 154 15.15 -6.41 -11.13
C VAL A 154 16.24 -7.09 -10.32
N THR A 155 17.21 -7.71 -10.99
CA THR A 155 18.21 -8.57 -10.35
C THR A 155 19.51 -7.84 -10.05
N GLY A 156 19.76 -6.70 -10.71
CA GLY A 156 21.03 -6.01 -10.63
C GLY A 156 22.16 -6.63 -11.46
N LYS A 157 21.89 -7.73 -12.16
CA LYS A 157 22.87 -8.47 -12.96
C LYS A 157 22.69 -8.19 -14.44
N ASP A 158 23.79 -7.94 -15.14
CA ASP A 158 23.80 -7.84 -16.60
C ASP A 158 24.06 -9.22 -17.22
N PRO A 159 23.09 -9.79 -17.97
CA PRO A 159 23.28 -11.07 -18.66
C PRO A 159 24.48 -11.10 -19.63
N LYS A 160 24.94 -9.93 -20.10
CA LYS A 160 26.12 -9.81 -20.97
C LYS A 160 27.42 -9.52 -20.22
N GLY A 161 27.37 -9.28 -18.90
CA GLY A 161 28.54 -8.93 -18.09
C GLY A 161 29.26 -7.64 -18.49
N GLN A 162 28.62 -6.74 -19.24
CA GLN A 162 29.23 -5.48 -19.68
C GLN A 162 29.14 -4.38 -18.61
N TRP A 163 28.20 -4.52 -17.68
CA TRP A 163 28.04 -3.65 -16.52
C TRP A 163 28.35 -4.40 -15.24
N LYS A 164 28.95 -3.71 -14.27
CA LYS A 164 29.20 -4.25 -12.93
C LYS A 164 27.88 -4.59 -12.26
N ASP A 165 27.87 -5.70 -11.51
CA ASP A 165 26.75 -6.05 -10.65
C ASP A 165 26.41 -4.90 -9.70
N GLN A 166 25.12 -4.59 -9.63
CA GLN A 166 24.53 -3.61 -8.74
C GLN A 166 23.43 -4.28 -7.92
N PRO A 167 22.89 -3.62 -6.87
CA PRO A 167 21.86 -4.25 -6.05
C PRO A 167 20.57 -4.57 -6.83
N GLY A 168 20.18 -3.74 -7.80
CA GLY A 168 18.87 -3.84 -8.47
C GLY A 168 17.71 -3.68 -7.48
N VAL A 169 16.51 -4.10 -7.88
CA VAL A 169 15.33 -4.13 -6.97
C VAL A 169 15.55 -5.18 -5.88
N LEU A 170 16.00 -6.37 -6.26
CA LEU A 170 16.19 -7.49 -5.34
C LEU A 170 17.16 -7.14 -4.20
N GLY A 171 18.37 -6.68 -4.52
CA GLY A 171 19.37 -6.33 -3.50
C GLY A 171 18.95 -5.15 -2.62
N ASN A 172 18.31 -4.13 -3.20
CA ASN A 172 17.80 -3.00 -2.41
C ASN A 172 16.65 -3.42 -1.48
N ALA A 173 15.72 -4.25 -1.96
CA ALA A 173 14.64 -4.81 -1.16
C ALA A 173 15.17 -5.63 0.02
N LEU A 174 16.17 -6.49 -0.24
CA LEU A 174 16.81 -7.29 0.80
C LEU A 174 17.54 -6.42 1.84
N ARG A 175 18.21 -5.35 1.41
CA ARG A 175 18.84 -4.40 2.33
C ARG A 175 17.82 -3.71 3.22
N LEU A 176 16.72 -3.22 2.65
CA LEU A 176 15.64 -2.58 3.42
C LEU A 176 14.99 -3.56 4.43
N ALA A 177 14.78 -4.81 4.02
CA ALA A 177 14.26 -5.85 4.90
C ALA A 177 15.25 -6.18 6.04
N ALA A 178 16.54 -6.28 5.74
CA ALA A 178 17.58 -6.53 6.73
C ALA A 178 17.69 -5.36 7.72
N ASP A 179 17.73 -4.13 7.23
CA ASP A 179 17.78 -2.91 8.03
C ASP A 179 16.58 -2.80 8.99
N ALA A 180 15.39 -3.23 8.55
CA ALA A 180 14.20 -3.28 9.39
C ALA A 180 14.26 -4.41 10.44
N SER A 181 14.90 -5.55 10.12
CA SER A 181 15.07 -6.66 11.06
C SER A 181 16.13 -6.40 12.14
N GLY A 182 17.14 -5.58 11.85
CA GLY A 182 18.17 -5.16 12.79
C GLY A 182 17.79 -3.97 13.67
N ARG A 183 16.67 -3.31 13.38
CA ARG A 183 16.10 -2.24 14.20
C ARG A 183 14.93 -2.80 15.01
N SER A 184 15.17 -3.20 16.25
CA SER A 184 14.23 -2.76 17.30
C SER A 184 14.16 -1.25 17.14
N VAL A 185 13.01 -0.72 16.72
CA VAL A 185 12.85 0.71 16.50
C VAL A 185 13.23 1.41 17.81
N GLU A 186 14.43 2.00 17.84
CA GLU A 186 14.72 3.08 18.77
C GLU A 186 13.68 4.12 18.41
N LYS A 187 12.69 4.23 19.31
CA LYS A 187 11.61 5.21 19.23
C LYS A 187 12.30 6.53 18.95
N VAL A 188 12.06 7.11 17.77
CA VAL A 188 12.53 8.47 17.47
C VAL A 188 12.04 9.33 18.63
N GLU A 189 12.97 9.74 19.48
CA GLU A 189 12.69 10.72 20.52
C GLU A 189 12.28 11.98 19.78
N THR A 190 10.99 12.30 19.84
CA THR A 190 10.50 13.63 19.49
C THR A 190 11.34 14.67 20.22
N PRO A 191 11.82 15.72 19.53
CA PRO A 191 12.50 16.84 20.18
C PRO A 191 11.66 17.37 21.35
N PRO A 192 12.28 17.87 22.43
CA PRO A 192 11.57 18.25 23.62
C PRO A 192 10.74 19.53 23.36
N GLU A 193 9.48 19.37 22.99
CA GLU A 193 8.51 20.44 23.10
C GLU A 193 8.05 20.56 24.56
N ALA A 194 8.20 21.79 25.06
CA ALA A 194 7.87 22.36 26.35
C ALA A 194 7.08 21.49 27.36
N ARG A 195 7.67 21.34 28.55
CA ARG A 195 7.04 20.87 29.79
C ARG A 195 5.59 21.33 29.94
N ALA A 196 4.65 20.38 29.92
CA ALA A 196 3.42 20.47 30.70
C ALA A 196 3.50 19.39 31.78
N LYS A 197 3.63 19.82 33.04
CA LYS A 197 3.57 18.94 34.20
C LYS A 197 2.13 18.47 34.39
N ALA A 198 1.90 17.16 34.36
CA ALA A 198 0.82 16.53 35.12
C ALA A 198 1.27 15.10 35.47
N ASP A 199 1.51 14.90 36.77
CA ASP A 199 1.77 13.62 37.39
C ASP A 199 0.48 12.80 37.35
N SER A 200 0.48 11.68 36.62
CA SER A 200 -0.66 10.78 36.54
C SER A 200 -0.44 9.58 37.45
N ARG A 201 -0.75 9.78 38.73
CA ARG A 201 -1.19 8.72 39.63
C ARG A 201 -2.63 9.03 40.03
N ASP A 202 -3.49 8.03 39.86
CA ASP A 202 -4.91 7.98 40.18
C ASP A 202 -5.82 8.99 39.49
N THR A 203 -6.53 8.53 38.46
CA THR A 203 -7.90 8.98 38.21
C THR A 203 -8.68 7.84 37.56
N GLY A 204 -9.46 7.15 38.40
CA GLY A 204 -10.26 6.01 38.01
C GLY A 204 -11.37 6.37 37.04
N LEU A 205 -11.69 5.41 36.17
CA LEU A 205 -12.80 5.43 35.19
C LEU A 205 -14.14 5.98 35.74
N GLY A 206 -14.35 5.88 37.07
CA GLY A 206 -15.57 6.32 37.74
C GLY A 206 -15.81 7.84 37.77
N GLU A 207 -14.77 8.68 37.68
CA GLU A 207 -14.95 10.14 37.61
C GLU A 207 -15.23 10.64 36.18
N VAL A 208 -14.74 9.93 35.16
CA VAL A 208 -14.94 10.28 33.75
C VAL A 208 -16.41 10.10 33.33
N LEU A 209 -17.12 9.14 33.95
CA LEU A 209 -18.55 8.88 33.71
C LEU A 209 -19.49 9.98 34.24
N LYS A 210 -19.03 10.85 35.16
CA LYS A 210 -19.88 11.87 35.81
C LYS A 210 -19.81 13.26 35.16
N LYS A 211 -19.00 13.46 34.12
CA LYS A 211 -18.89 14.75 33.43
C LYS A 211 -19.75 14.77 32.16
N PRO A 212 -20.73 15.67 32.03
CA PRO A 212 -21.58 15.75 30.83
C PRO A 212 -20.78 16.18 29.58
N GLU A 213 -19.62 16.82 29.73
CA GLU A 213 -18.77 17.19 28.58
C GLU A 213 -17.96 16.00 28.00
N ALA A 214 -17.84 14.88 28.73
CA ALA A 214 -17.12 13.67 28.28
C ALA A 214 -17.92 12.83 27.25
N TRP A 215 -19.16 13.21 26.95
CA TRP A 215 -20.04 12.54 25.99
C TRP A 215 -19.91 13.07 24.56
N GLY A 216 -19.15 14.14 24.34
CA GLY A 216 -18.89 14.71 23.00
C GLY A 216 -18.42 13.68 21.95
N PRO A 217 -17.53 12.72 22.28
CA PRO A 217 -17.09 11.69 21.34
C PRO A 217 -18.12 10.57 21.09
N LEU A 218 -19.15 10.41 21.93
CA LEU A 218 -20.24 9.45 21.72
C LEU A 218 -21.31 9.96 20.73
N GLY A 219 -21.37 11.28 20.49
CA GLY A 219 -22.25 11.87 19.48
C GLY A 219 -21.95 11.42 18.04
N GLY A 220 -20.69 11.08 17.76
CA GLY A 220 -20.26 10.55 16.45
C GLY A 220 -20.78 9.14 16.18
N LEU A 221 -20.85 8.28 17.22
CA LEU A 221 -21.41 6.93 17.12
C LEU A 221 -22.94 6.96 16.94
N LEU A 222 -23.65 7.88 17.60
CA LEU A 222 -25.09 8.07 17.40
C LEU A 222 -25.44 8.72 16.05
N SER A 223 -24.55 9.55 15.50
CA SER A 223 -24.73 10.15 14.17
C SER A 223 -24.61 9.12 13.03
N ALA A 224 -23.75 8.11 13.19
CA ALA A 224 -23.65 6.98 12.26
C ALA A 224 -24.89 6.07 12.29
N ALA A 225 -25.55 5.95 13.44
CA ALA A 225 -26.85 5.27 13.54
C ALA A 225 -27.98 6.09 12.90
N GLY A 226 -28.01 7.41 13.07
CA GLY A 226 -29.03 8.31 12.51
C GLY A 226 -29.11 8.30 10.98
N ALA A 227 -27.97 8.19 10.28
CA ALA A 227 -27.94 8.12 8.81
C ALA A 227 -28.56 6.83 8.23
N LEU A 228 -28.67 5.76 9.03
CA LEU A 228 -29.29 4.49 8.64
C LEU A 228 -30.83 4.49 8.77
N PHE A 229 -31.41 5.47 9.47
CA PHE A 229 -32.87 5.61 9.68
C PHE A 229 -33.57 6.53 8.67
N ALA A 230 -32.86 7.11 7.69
CA ALA A 230 -33.45 8.03 6.70
C ALA A 230 -34.24 7.35 5.56
N GLY A 231 -34.53 6.05 5.69
CA GLY A 231 -35.32 5.30 4.72
C GLY A 231 -36.35 4.42 5.43
N ASN A 232 -37.52 4.24 4.80
CA ASN A 232 -38.57 3.35 5.27
C ASN A 232 -38.71 2.19 4.27
N GLY A 233 -37.80 1.22 4.34
CA GLY A 233 -37.81 0.03 3.49
C GLY A 233 -37.62 -1.29 4.26
N PRO A 234 -38.16 -2.43 3.78
CA PRO A 234 -38.01 -3.75 4.40
C PRO A 234 -36.54 -4.17 4.62
N VAL A 235 -35.63 -3.70 3.76
CA VAL A 235 -34.19 -3.98 3.85
C VAL A 235 -33.53 -3.33 5.07
N GLN A 236 -34.03 -2.18 5.52
CA GLN A 236 -33.50 -1.50 6.71
C GLN A 236 -33.92 -2.20 8.00
N TRP A 237 -35.14 -2.73 8.05
CA TRP A 237 -35.58 -3.56 9.18
C TRP A 237 -34.78 -4.86 9.29
N ALA A 238 -34.41 -5.47 8.15
CA ALA A 238 -33.53 -6.63 8.13
C ALA A 238 -32.10 -6.31 8.64
N LEU A 239 -31.54 -5.17 8.22
CA LEU A 239 -30.23 -4.70 8.69
C LEU A 239 -30.25 -4.35 10.18
N ALA A 240 -31.30 -3.67 10.65
CA ALA A 240 -31.48 -3.34 12.07
C ALA A 240 -31.57 -4.61 12.93
N ALA A 241 -32.33 -5.61 12.49
CA ALA A 241 -32.42 -6.90 13.17
C ALA A 241 -31.07 -7.63 13.23
N ALA A 242 -30.29 -7.61 12.14
CA ALA A 242 -28.96 -8.21 12.08
C ALA A 242 -27.96 -7.50 13.03
N MET A 243 -28.01 -6.17 13.12
CA MET A 243 -27.16 -5.41 14.04
C MET A 243 -27.50 -5.70 15.51
N VAL A 244 -28.78 -5.76 15.86
CA VAL A 244 -29.22 -6.13 17.22
C VAL A 244 -28.77 -7.55 17.56
N ALA A 245 -28.89 -8.50 16.63
CA ALA A 245 -28.41 -9.87 16.83
C ALA A 245 -26.89 -9.92 17.06
N ALA A 246 -26.10 -9.17 16.30
CA ALA A 246 -24.64 -9.11 16.47
C ALA A 246 -24.23 -8.54 17.83
N VAL A 247 -24.93 -7.50 18.31
CA VAL A 247 -24.69 -6.91 19.64
C VAL A 247 -25.04 -7.91 20.75
N LEU A 248 -26.17 -8.61 20.63
CA LEU A 248 -26.58 -9.63 21.60
C LEU A 248 -25.60 -10.81 21.65
N VAL A 249 -25.10 -11.27 20.50
CA VAL A 249 -24.08 -12.33 20.42
C VAL A 249 -22.75 -11.86 21.03
N GLY A 250 -22.34 -10.62 20.75
CA GLY A 250 -21.13 -10.03 21.35
C GLY A 250 -21.23 -9.91 22.86
N LEU A 251 -22.37 -9.45 23.39
CA LEU A 251 -22.65 -9.38 24.83
C LEU A 251 -22.67 -10.78 25.46
N TRP A 252 -23.28 -11.76 24.79
CA TRP A 252 -23.30 -13.14 25.26
C TRP A 252 -21.88 -13.73 25.35
N TYR A 253 -21.06 -13.57 24.31
CA TYR A 253 -19.66 -14.02 24.31
C TYR A 253 -18.83 -13.33 25.40
N PHE A 254 -19.04 -12.03 25.60
CA PHE A 254 -18.36 -11.27 26.64
C PHE A 254 -18.72 -11.78 28.04
N VAL A 255 -20.02 -11.96 28.32
CA VAL A 255 -20.49 -12.50 29.61
C VAL A 255 -19.98 -13.93 29.84
N HIS A 256 -19.99 -14.78 28.80
CA HIS A 256 -19.47 -16.14 28.90
C HIS A 256 -17.97 -16.15 29.22
N ARG A 257 -17.19 -15.34 28.50
CA ARG A 257 -15.73 -15.22 28.71
C ARG A 257 -15.38 -14.70 30.10
N VAL A 258 -16.15 -13.76 30.64
CA VAL A 258 -15.93 -13.23 32.00
C VAL A 258 -16.30 -14.26 33.07
N ARG A 259 -17.32 -15.11 32.83
CA ARG A 259 -17.71 -16.18 33.75
C ARG A 259 -16.77 -17.40 33.75
N GLU A 260 -16.10 -17.69 32.63
CA GLU A 260 -15.09 -18.76 32.57
C GLU A 260 -13.70 -18.33 33.08
N ALA A 261 -13.47 -17.03 33.24
CA ALA A 261 -12.19 -16.46 33.67
C ALA A 261 -12.13 -16.09 35.17
N GLY A 262 -13.15 -16.43 35.95
CA GLY A 262 -13.23 -16.24 37.41
C GLY A 262 -13.58 -17.53 38.11
#